data_AF-A0A3P7FW42-F1
#
_entry.id   AF-A0A3P7FW42-F1
#
_cell.length_a   1.000
_cell.length_b   1.000
_cell.length_c   1.000
_cell.angle_alpha   90.00
_cell.angle_beta   90.00
_cell.angle_gamma   90.00
#
_symmetry.space_group_name_H-M   'P 1'
#
loop_
_entity.id
_entity.type
_entity.pdbx_description
1 polymer ?
#
loop_
_entity_poly.entity_id
_entity_poly.type
_entity_poly.pdbx_seq_one_letter_code
_entity_poly.pdbx_strand_id
1 'polypeptide(L)'
;MSVFRSKSVPPWSKYLNDWLLIFIDKQDSPKLILTPVYLMAGIFLPLFLSPIANNEYRHLYHFAGVATIGVGDSLAAIIGSQCGRLYWPKSQKTMEGSIAFAIGQFIFSILICLYYLKCDIDMYRLLWIMLSSFTCAFFEAILPAMDNIILPMIAYLILS
;
A
#
# COMPACT_ATOMS: atom_id res chain seq x y z
N MET A 1 -27.73 -3.90 -4.67
CA MET A 1 -28.12 -4.78 -5.80
C MET A 1 -27.93 -4.09 -7.17
N SER A 2 -26.84 -3.35 -7.45
CA SER A 2 -26.63 -2.78 -8.80
C SER A 2 -25.20 -2.45 -9.21
N VAL A 3 -24.22 -2.37 -8.30
CA VAL A 3 -22.85 -1.96 -8.69
C VAL A 3 -22.02 -3.12 -9.27
N PHE A 4 -22.28 -4.38 -8.88
CA PHE A 4 -21.50 -5.53 -9.38
C PHE A 4 -21.84 -6.00 -10.81
N ARG A 5 -22.74 -5.31 -11.53
CA ARG A 5 -22.93 -5.56 -12.97
C ARG A 5 -22.00 -4.69 -13.82
N SER A 6 -20.80 -4.41 -13.34
CA SER A 6 -19.79 -3.67 -14.11
C SER A 6 -18.81 -4.64 -14.76
N LYS A 7 -19.20 -5.08 -15.96
CA LYS A 7 -18.36 -5.64 -17.04
C LYS A 7 -17.36 -6.71 -16.59
N SER A 8 -17.82 -7.96 -16.66
CA SER A 8 -16.97 -9.10 -16.97
C SER A 8 -16.07 -8.76 -18.16
N VAL A 9 -14.78 -8.51 -17.93
CA VAL A 9 -13.79 -8.37 -18.99
C VAL A 9 -13.32 -9.79 -19.34
N PRO A 10 -13.81 -10.40 -20.43
CA PRO A 10 -13.26 -11.68 -20.90
C PRO A 10 -11.80 -11.49 -21.36
N PRO A 11 -10.94 -12.52 -21.29
CA PRO A 11 -11.26 -13.93 -21.01
C PRO A 11 -11.21 -14.34 -19.53
N TRP A 12 -10.62 -13.55 -18.63
CA TRP A 12 -10.37 -13.96 -17.23
C TRP A 12 -11.58 -13.86 -16.31
N SER A 13 -12.64 -13.12 -16.70
CA SER A 13 -13.79 -12.89 -15.82
C SER A 13 -14.45 -14.17 -15.30
N LYS A 14 -14.46 -15.27 -16.07
CA LYS A 14 -15.08 -16.52 -15.62
C LYS A 14 -14.26 -17.16 -14.50
N TYR A 15 -12.94 -17.28 -14.68
CA TYR A 15 -12.04 -17.81 -13.66
C TYR A 15 -12.03 -16.95 -12.41
N LEU A 16 -11.99 -15.62 -12.58
CA LEU A 16 -12.05 -14.69 -11.45
C LEU A 16 -13.38 -14.80 -10.71
N ASN A 17 -14.52 -14.87 -11.42
CA ASN A 17 -15.82 -15.06 -10.78
C ASN A 17 -15.90 -16.40 -10.04
N ASP A 18 -15.46 -17.50 -10.65
CA ASP A 18 -15.53 -18.82 -10.02
C ASP A 18 -14.66 -18.89 -8.75
N TRP A 19 -13.43 -18.35 -8.80
CA TRP A 19 -12.56 -18.25 -7.62
C TRP A 19 -13.14 -17.31 -6.56
N LEU A 20 -13.61 -16.12 -6.96
CA LEU A 20 -14.22 -15.15 -6.05
C LEU A 20 -15.50 -15.71 -5.40
N LEU A 21 -16.30 -16.48 -6.14
CA LEU A 21 -17.52 -17.13 -5.66
C LEU A 21 -17.22 -18.16 -4.57
N ILE A 22 -16.13 -18.94 -4.69
CA ILE A 22 -15.71 -19.89 -3.65
C ILE A 22 -15.33 -19.17 -2.35
N PHE A 23 -14.75 -17.96 -2.44
CA PHE A 23 -14.49 -17.13 -1.25
C PHE A 23 -15.78 -16.48 -0.70
N ILE A 24 -16.70 -16.05 -1.57
CA ILE A 24 -18.02 -15.51 -1.19
C ILE A 24 -18.83 -16.52 -0.38
N ASP A 25 -18.85 -17.80 -0.79
CA ASP A 25 -19.70 -18.83 -0.19
C ASP A 25 -19.30 -19.19 1.26
N LYS A 26 -18.05 -18.88 1.67
CA LYS A 26 -17.53 -19.26 3.00
C LYS A 26 -17.57 -18.17 4.07
N GLN A 27 -17.83 -16.91 3.72
CA GLN A 27 -17.87 -15.81 4.69
C GLN A 27 -19.00 -14.84 4.34
N ASP A 28 -20.11 -14.93 5.08
CA ASP A 28 -21.37 -14.17 4.94
C ASP A 28 -21.26 -12.63 5.04
N SER A 29 -20.05 -12.07 4.97
CA SER A 29 -19.84 -10.63 4.84
C SER A 29 -19.05 -10.36 3.55
N PRO A 30 -19.68 -9.92 2.45
CA PRO A 30 -18.98 -9.53 1.22
C PRO A 30 -17.89 -8.47 1.46
N LYS A 31 -17.94 -7.75 2.59
CA LYS A 31 -16.89 -6.84 3.04
C LYS A 31 -15.58 -7.54 3.44
N LEU A 32 -15.64 -8.73 4.06
CA LEU A 32 -14.44 -9.41 4.59
C LEU A 32 -13.55 -9.97 3.49
N ILE A 33 -14.13 -10.55 2.44
CA ILE A 33 -13.38 -11.15 1.33
C ILE A 33 -12.77 -10.10 0.39
N LEU A 34 -13.40 -8.92 0.27
CA LEU A 34 -12.92 -7.86 -0.62
C LEU A 34 -11.70 -7.14 -0.02
N THR A 35 -11.54 -7.14 1.31
CA THR A 35 -10.42 -6.45 1.97
C THR A 35 -9.06 -7.04 1.56
N PRO A 36 -8.79 -8.36 1.66
CA PRO A 36 -7.52 -8.92 1.19
C PRO A 36 -7.27 -8.69 -0.31
N VAL A 37 -8.32 -8.76 -1.13
CA VAL A 37 -8.20 -8.52 -2.57
C VAL A 37 -7.84 -7.06 -2.85
N TYR A 38 -8.45 -6.11 -2.13
CA TYR A 38 -8.18 -4.68 -2.25
C TYR A 38 -6.78 -4.31 -1.76
N LEU A 39 -6.35 -4.89 -0.63
CA LEU A 39 -4.98 -4.78 -0.11
C LEU A 39 -3.96 -5.31 -1.13
N MET A 40 -4.22 -6.50 -1.68
CA MET A 40 -3.34 -7.11 -2.67
C MET A 40 -3.28 -6.29 -3.96
N ALA A 41 -4.42 -5.78 -4.44
CA ALA A 41 -4.48 -4.90 -5.59
C ALA A 41 -3.66 -3.62 -5.36
N GLY A 42 -3.73 -3.05 -4.16
CA GLY A 42 -2.93 -1.90 -3.77
C GLY A 42 -1.43 -2.17 -3.76
N ILE A 43 -1.00 -3.33 -3.24
CA ILE A 43 0.41 -3.73 -3.22
C ILE A 43 0.96 -3.85 -4.64
N PHE A 44 0.19 -4.42 -5.56
CA PHE A 44 0.60 -4.60 -6.97
C PHE A 44 0.36 -3.37 -7.84
N LEU A 45 -0.29 -2.32 -7.34
CA LEU A 45 -0.65 -1.15 -8.13
C LEU A 45 0.57 -0.49 -8.81
N PRO A 46 1.71 -0.23 -8.13
CA PRO A 46 2.88 0.36 -8.79
C PRO A 46 3.49 -0.54 -9.87
N LEU A 47 3.37 -1.86 -9.73
CA LEU A 47 3.82 -2.83 -10.72
C LEU A 47 2.90 -2.84 -11.95
N PHE A 48 1.60 -2.59 -11.77
CA PHE A 48 0.68 -2.43 -12.90
C PHE A 48 0.85 -1.08 -13.62
N LEU A 49 1.18 -0.01 -12.89
CA LEU A 49 1.46 1.30 -13.48
C LEU A 49 2.77 1.32 -14.26
N SER A 50 3.81 0.68 -13.72
CA SER A 50 5.12 0.54 -14.35
C SER A 50 5.47 -0.95 -14.41
N PRO A 51 5.03 -1.68 -15.45
CA PRO A 51 5.38 -3.08 -15.61
C PRO A 51 6.88 -3.22 -15.90
N ILE A 52 7.55 -4.09 -15.14
CA ILE A 52 8.99 -4.33 -15.29
C ILE A 52 9.23 -5.28 -16.47
N ALA A 53 9.83 -4.79 -17.55
CA ALA A 53 10.35 -5.68 -18.59
C ALA A 53 11.65 -6.37 -18.13
N ASN A 54 11.98 -7.54 -18.71
CA ASN A 54 13.15 -8.34 -18.30
C ASN A 54 14.50 -7.58 -18.32
N ASN A 55 14.60 -6.51 -19.12
CA ASN A 55 15.82 -5.71 -19.26
C ASN A 55 15.75 -4.35 -18.56
N GLU A 56 14.66 -4.03 -17.86
CA GLU A 56 14.50 -2.74 -17.19
C GLU A 56 15.07 -2.76 -15.77
N TYR A 57 15.67 -1.63 -15.39
CA TYR A 57 16.16 -1.44 -14.04
C TYR A 57 14.98 -1.38 -13.07
N ARG A 58 15.09 -2.13 -11.97
CA ARG A 58 14.11 -2.04 -10.90
C ARG A 58 14.35 -0.74 -10.15
N HIS A 59 13.32 0.09 -10.07
CA HIS A 59 13.33 1.30 -9.27
C HIS A 59 12.58 1.12 -7.95
N LEU A 60 12.84 2.03 -7.02
CA LEU A 60 12.25 2.03 -5.67
C LEU A 60 10.72 2.18 -5.72
N TYR A 61 10.20 2.93 -6.69
CA TYR A 61 8.75 3.12 -6.85
C TYR A 61 7.99 1.82 -7.15
N HIS A 62 8.62 0.77 -7.72
CA HIS A 62 7.96 -0.54 -7.91
C HIS A 62 7.61 -1.20 -6.56
N PHE A 63 8.36 -0.85 -5.50
CA PHE A 63 8.14 -1.34 -4.15
C PHE A 63 7.25 -0.42 -3.32
N ALA A 64 6.72 0.66 -3.89
CA ALA A 64 5.90 1.64 -3.16
C ALA A 64 4.66 1.01 -2.51
N GLY A 65 4.01 0.05 -3.18
CA GLY A 65 2.82 -0.64 -2.68
C GLY A 65 3.15 -1.56 -1.51
N VAL A 66 4.27 -2.28 -1.59
CA VAL A 66 4.79 -3.09 -0.49
C VAL A 66 5.21 -2.20 0.69
N ALA A 67 5.87 -1.08 0.41
CA ALA A 67 6.36 -0.16 1.43
C ALA A 67 5.21 0.50 2.22
N THR A 68 4.16 0.93 1.52
CA THR A 68 3.01 1.61 2.12
C THR A 68 2.03 0.64 2.76
N ILE A 69 1.45 -0.28 1.99
CA ILE A 69 0.39 -1.19 2.46
C ILE A 69 0.98 -2.40 3.18
N GLY A 70 2.08 -2.95 2.67
CA GLY A 70 2.69 -4.12 3.29
C GLY A 70 3.34 -3.77 4.63
N VAL A 71 4.28 -2.83 4.61
CA VAL A 71 5.11 -2.51 5.78
C VAL A 71 4.52 -1.39 6.62
N GLY A 72 4.19 -0.26 6.00
CA GLY A 72 3.66 0.92 6.68
C GLY A 72 2.38 0.61 7.45
N ASP A 73 1.34 0.12 6.76
CA ASP A 73 0.04 -0.17 7.37
C ASP A 73 0.14 -1.25 8.46
N SER A 74 0.92 -2.30 8.22
CA SER A 74 1.17 -3.34 9.25
C SER A 74 1.82 -2.76 10.52
N LEU A 75 2.85 -1.94 10.38
CA LEU A 75 3.52 -1.33 11.52
C LEU A 75 2.63 -0.29 12.21
N ALA A 76 1.85 0.47 11.45
CA ALA A 76 0.86 1.40 11.98
C ALA A 76 -0.21 0.68 12.81
N ALA A 77 -0.69 -0.47 12.34
CA ALA A 77 -1.67 -1.29 13.05
C ALA A 77 -1.09 -1.92 14.32
N ILE A 78 0.13 -2.48 14.26
CA ILE A 78 0.78 -3.10 15.42
C ILE A 78 1.09 -2.05 16.49
N ILE A 79 1.82 -1.00 16.14
CA ILE A 79 2.24 0.02 17.11
C ILE A 79 1.05 0.88 17.52
N GLY A 80 0.15 1.20 16.59
CA GLY A 80 -1.05 1.98 16.88
C GLY A 80 -2.04 1.25 17.79
N SER A 81 -2.09 -0.08 17.77
CA SER A 81 -2.94 -0.86 18.69
C SER A 81 -2.27 -1.10 20.06
N GLN A 82 -0.94 -1.25 20.11
CA GLN A 82 -0.21 -1.53 21.34
C GLN A 82 0.17 -0.28 22.14
N CYS A 83 0.68 0.74 21.44
CA CYS A 83 1.17 1.97 22.05
C CYS A 83 0.20 3.14 21.89
N GLY A 84 -0.82 2.99 21.03
CA GLY A 84 -1.80 4.02 20.69
C GLY A 84 -2.49 4.68 21.89
N ARG A 85 -2.05 5.88 22.25
CA ARG A 85 -2.67 6.74 23.28
C ARG A 85 -3.22 8.02 22.70
N LEU A 86 -2.51 8.60 21.74
CA LEU A 86 -2.84 9.90 21.16
C LEU A 86 -3.46 9.74 19.78
N TYR A 87 -4.75 10.07 19.66
CA TYR A 87 -5.49 9.99 18.41
C TYR A 87 -5.42 11.30 17.63
N TRP A 88 -5.36 11.22 16.30
CA TRP A 88 -5.47 12.39 15.44
C TRP A 88 -6.86 13.04 15.57
N PRO A 89 -6.99 14.37 15.50
CA PRO A 89 -8.27 15.04 15.59
C PRO A 89 -9.19 14.57 14.45
N LYS A 90 -10.39 14.07 14.80
CA LYS A 90 -11.39 13.52 13.86
C LYS A 90 -10.98 12.24 13.12
N SER A 91 -9.94 11.54 13.57
CA SER A 91 -9.54 10.25 13.00
C SER A 91 -9.44 9.18 14.08
N GLN A 92 -9.65 7.92 13.70
CA GLN A 92 -9.47 6.76 14.58
C GLN A 92 -8.01 6.29 14.62
N LYS A 93 -7.13 6.90 13.82
CA LYS A 93 -5.70 6.57 13.76
C LYS A 93 -4.96 7.30 14.89
N THR A 94 -3.91 6.66 15.39
CA THR A 94 -3.05 7.21 16.45
C THR A 94 -1.82 7.87 15.85
N MET A 95 -1.32 8.92 16.50
CA MET A 95 -0.09 9.60 16.11
C MET A 95 1.11 8.65 16.19
N GLU A 96 1.15 7.77 17.19
CA GLU A 96 2.19 6.72 17.30
C GLU A 96 2.13 5.75 16.12
N GLY A 97 0.93 5.38 15.67
CA GLY A 97 0.73 4.57 14.46
C GLY A 97 1.24 5.27 13.19
N SER A 98 0.97 6.58 13.02
CA SER A 98 1.48 7.34 11.88
C SER A 98 3.01 7.51 11.91
N ILE A 99 3.61 7.66 13.09
CA ILE A 99 5.07 7.69 13.24
C ILE A 99 5.67 6.32 12.89
N ALA A 100 5.07 5.24 13.37
CA ALA A 100 5.45 3.87 13.03
C ALA A 100 5.36 3.61 11.52
N PHE A 101 4.29 4.09 10.88
CA PHE A 101 4.12 4.04 9.44
C PHE A 101 5.30 4.71 8.72
N ALA A 102 5.60 5.97 9.07
CA ALA A 102 6.65 6.76 8.44
C ALA A 102 8.04 6.13 8.61
N ILE A 103 8.38 5.71 9.83
CA ILE A 103 9.66 5.06 10.15
C ILE A 103 9.77 3.72 9.43
N GLY A 104 8.70 2.91 9.45
CA GLY A 104 8.62 1.62 8.78
C GLY A 104 8.86 1.72 7.28
N GLN A 105 8.13 2.62 6.62
CA GLN A 105 8.29 2.89 5.19
C GLN A 105 9.70 3.39 4.89
N PHE A 106 10.21 4.34 5.67
CA PHE A 106 11.55 4.92 5.48
C PHE A 106 12.65 3.85 5.57
N ILE A 107 12.66 3.05 6.64
CA ILE A 107 13.63 1.97 6.83
C ILE A 107 13.51 0.94 5.70
N PHE A 108 12.30 0.52 5.35
CA PHE A 108 12.08 -0.46 4.29
C PHE A 108 12.60 0.04 2.94
N SER A 109 12.30 1.29 2.57
CA SER A 109 12.79 1.91 1.34
C SER A 109 14.32 1.99 1.30
N ILE A 110 14.97 2.32 2.41
CA ILE A 110 16.44 2.30 2.52
C ILE A 110 16.99 0.88 2.34
N LEU A 111 16.42 -0.11 3.02
CA LEU A 111 16.86 -1.50 2.93
C LEU A 111 16.73 -2.04 1.50
N ILE A 112 15.62 -1.76 0.81
CA ILE A 112 15.44 -2.13 -0.59
C ILE A 112 16.47 -1.42 -1.48
N CYS A 113 16.72 -0.14 -1.24
CA CYS A 113 17.69 0.63 -2.01
C CYS A 113 19.12 0.05 -1.89
N LEU A 114 19.56 -0.27 -0.66
CA LEU A 114 20.92 -0.75 -0.40
C LEU A 114 21.11 -2.23 -0.76
N TYR A 115 20.21 -3.11 -0.33
CA TYR A 115 20.42 -4.55 -0.44
C TYR A 115 19.89 -5.14 -1.74
N TYR A 116 18.76 -4.65 -2.24
CA TYR A 116 18.10 -5.22 -3.40
C TYR A 116 18.44 -4.48 -4.70
N LEU A 117 18.33 -3.14 -4.69
CA LEU A 117 18.64 -2.31 -5.84
C LEU A 117 20.13 -1.98 -5.96
N LYS A 118 20.91 -2.14 -4.87
CA LYS A 118 22.33 -1.78 -4.78
C LYS A 118 22.61 -0.37 -5.31
N CYS A 119 21.71 0.55 -5.00
CA CYS A 119 21.77 1.93 -5.46
C CYS A 119 22.39 2.80 -4.36
N ASP A 120 23.26 3.72 -4.77
CA ASP A 120 23.82 4.72 -3.87
C ASP A 120 22.72 5.67 -3.37
N ILE A 121 22.70 5.89 -2.05
CA ILE A 121 21.77 6.81 -1.41
C ILE A 121 22.42 8.18 -1.35
N ASP A 122 22.22 8.95 -2.42
CA ASP A 122 22.54 10.37 -2.42
C ASP A 122 21.59 11.13 -1.48
N MET A 123 22.04 12.32 -1.03
CA MET A 123 21.23 13.23 -0.22
C MET A 123 19.86 13.53 -0.88
N TYR A 124 19.82 13.68 -2.21
CA TYR A 124 18.59 13.87 -2.96
C TYR A 124 17.61 12.70 -2.73
N ARG A 125 18.06 11.45 -2.95
CA ARG A 125 17.23 10.25 -2.79
C ARG A 125 16.73 10.10 -1.36
N LEU A 126 17.59 10.37 -0.38
CA LEU A 126 17.21 10.34 1.03
C LEU A 126 16.07 11.32 1.34
N LEU A 127 16.16 12.55 0.82
CA LEU A 127 15.12 13.57 0.98
C LEU A 127 13.79 13.15 0.34
N TRP A 128 13.83 12.53 -0.84
CA TRP A 128 12.61 12.03 -1.51
C TRP A 128 11.96 10.85 -0.78
N ILE A 129 12.76 9.91 -0.25
CA ILE A 129 12.22 8.82 0.57
C ILE A 129 11.58 9.40 1.84
N MET A 130 12.24 10.36 2.50
CA MET A 130 11.68 11.05 3.66
C MET A 130 10.36 11.74 3.31
N LEU A 131 10.34 12.54 2.24
CA LEU A 131 9.15 13.25 1.78
C LEU A 131 8.00 12.28 1.47
N SER A 132 8.30 11.16 0.81
CA SER A 132 7.33 10.11 0.51
C SER A 132 6.74 9.51 1.79
N SER A 133 7.58 9.11 2.74
CA SER A 133 7.14 8.53 4.02
C SER A 133 6.30 9.49 4.85
N PHE A 134 6.71 10.76 4.96
CA PHE A 134 5.93 11.76 5.70
C PHE A 134 4.59 12.07 5.03
N THR A 135 4.59 12.22 3.70
CA THR A 135 3.37 12.51 2.94
C THR A 135 2.39 11.35 3.07
N CYS A 136 2.86 10.10 2.91
CA CYS A 136 2.03 8.92 3.07
C CYS A 136 1.48 8.79 4.49
N ALA A 137 2.30 9.00 5.52
CA ALA A 137 1.83 8.97 6.92
C ALA A 137 0.79 10.06 7.24
N PHE A 138 0.90 11.22 6.62
CA PHE A 138 -0.08 12.29 6.76
C PHE A 138 -1.41 11.94 6.08
N PHE A 139 -1.36 11.43 4.85
CA PHE A 139 -2.57 10.99 4.13
C PHE A 139 -3.22 9.78 4.80
N GLU A 140 -2.44 8.87 5.37
CA GLU A 140 -2.91 7.74 6.18
C GLU A 140 -3.76 8.21 7.37
N ALA A 141 -3.34 9.28 8.04
CA ALA A 141 -4.07 9.84 9.18
C ALA A 141 -5.41 10.48 8.77
N ILE A 142 -5.49 11.04 7.56
CA ILE A 142 -6.63 11.81 7.06
C ILE A 142 -7.64 10.96 6.28
N LEU A 143 -7.16 10.00 5.48
CA LEU A 143 -7.95 9.24 4.51
C LEU A 143 -7.99 7.72 4.81
N PRO A 144 -8.52 7.29 5.97
CA PRO A 144 -8.51 5.87 6.36
C PRO A 144 -9.40 4.96 5.50
N ALA A 145 -10.27 5.52 4.64
CA ALA A 145 -11.20 4.74 3.83
C ALA A 145 -10.67 4.38 2.43
N MET A 146 -9.64 5.09 1.95
CA MET A 146 -9.15 5.01 0.57
C MET A 146 -7.63 4.78 0.53
N ASP A 147 -7.08 4.29 1.63
CA ASP A 147 -5.65 4.15 1.88
C ASP A 147 -4.96 3.18 0.91
N ASN A 148 -5.54 2.00 0.68
CA ASN A 148 -4.91 0.94 -0.10
C ASN A 148 -4.79 1.21 -1.61
N ILE A 149 -5.28 2.34 -2.12
CA ILE A 149 -5.02 2.76 -3.51
C ILE A 149 -4.28 4.09 -3.53
N ILE A 150 -4.69 5.05 -2.70
CA ILE A 150 -4.13 6.40 -2.73
C ILE A 150 -2.69 6.40 -2.25
N LEU A 151 -2.35 5.67 -1.19
CA LEU A 151 -0.99 5.68 -0.63
C LEU A 151 0.05 5.09 -1.58
N PRO A 152 -0.16 3.90 -2.18
CA PRO A 152 0.74 3.38 -3.20
C PRO A 152 0.92 4.36 -4.37
N MET A 153 -0.15 5.04 -4.77
CA MET A 153 -0.10 6.01 -5.87
C MET A 153 0.71 7.26 -5.50
N ILE A 154 0.51 7.81 -4.30
CA ILE A 154 1.31 8.94 -3.79
C ILE A 154 2.78 8.54 -3.68
N ALA A 155 3.06 7.40 -3.06
CA ALA A 155 4.42 6.91 -2.91
C ALA A 155 5.07 6.67 -4.29
N TYR A 156 4.34 6.09 -5.25
CA TYR A 156 4.82 5.90 -6.62
C TYR A 156 5.18 7.23 -7.28
N LEU A 157 4.30 8.23 -7.23
CA LEU A 157 4.52 9.54 -7.86
C LEU A 157 5.66 10.35 -7.23
N ILE A 158 5.90 10.19 -5.93
CA ILE A 158 7.00 10.88 -5.24
C ILE A 158 8.34 10.18 -5.49
N LEU A 159 8.34 8.87 -5.69
CA LEU A 159 9.55 8.06 -5.84
C LEU A 159 9.95 7.80 -7.29
N SER A 160 9.09 8.14 -8.25
CA SER A 160 9.32 8.04 -9.70
C SER A 160 10.35 9.03 -10.20
#